data_AF-A0A7C4MQ58-F1
#
_entry.id   AF-A0A7C4MQ58-F1
#
_cell.length_a   1.000
_cell.length_b   1.000
_cell.length_c   1.000
_cell.angle_alpha   90.00
_cell.angle_beta   90.00
_cell.angle_gamma   90.00
#
_symmetry.space_group_name_H-M   'P 1'
#
loop_
_entity.id
_entity.type
_entity.pdbx_description
1 polymer ?
#
loop_
_entity_poly.entity_id
_entity_poly.type
_entity_poly.pdbx_seq_one_letter_code
_entity_poly.pdbx_strand_id
1 'polypeptide(L)'
;QLYRGHPIQGELILAEIETLKPISRLVRCHHEQINGKGFPDGLKGDEIPLLARIVGAASIYDSLQHKRKFSLEAIPEQLMLLKGYRIEPQLVEMLLEINRQQIIQEKNAFSIELSIEELKEGMVLADHIRRPNGALVLSKDTRLSAFTIATLKRFADIAAIENRVSVYRTLP
;
A
#
# COMPACT_ATOMS: atom_id res chain seq x y z
N GLN A 1 -28.84 -5.22 -11.45
CA GLN A 1 -28.67 -4.86 -12.88
C GLN A 1 -28.00 -3.49 -13.10
N LEU A 2 -28.16 -2.51 -12.19
CA LEU A 2 -27.61 -1.15 -12.36
C LEU A 2 -26.07 -1.06 -12.47
N TYR A 3 -25.32 -1.83 -11.67
CA TYR A 3 -23.85 -1.70 -11.62
C TYR A 3 -23.15 -2.08 -12.94
N ARG A 4 -23.60 -3.10 -13.68
CA ARG A 4 -22.91 -3.46 -14.94
C ARG A 4 -23.23 -2.51 -16.11
N GLY A 5 -24.24 -1.65 -15.95
CA GLY A 5 -24.63 -0.67 -16.97
C GLY A 5 -23.87 0.66 -16.87
N HIS A 6 -23.28 1.00 -15.73
CA HIS A 6 -22.62 2.31 -15.55
C HIS A 6 -21.45 2.59 -16.52
N PRO A 7 -20.67 1.61 -17.03
CA PRO A 7 -19.62 1.94 -17.99
C PRO A 7 -20.19 2.42 -19.32
N ILE A 8 -21.34 1.85 -19.73
CA ILE A 8 -22.08 2.26 -20.93
C ILE A 8 -22.65 3.66 -20.73
N GLN A 9 -23.31 3.90 -19.59
CA GLN A 9 -23.88 5.20 -19.29
C GLN A 9 -22.80 6.29 -19.16
N GLY A 10 -21.67 5.97 -18.55
CA GLY A 10 -20.54 6.87 -18.43
C GLY A 10 -19.94 7.26 -19.78
N GLU A 11 -19.77 6.29 -20.69
CA GLU A 11 -19.34 6.58 -22.07
C GLU A 11 -20.31 7.54 -22.77
N LEU A 12 -21.62 7.27 -22.70
CA LEU A 12 -22.65 8.10 -23.32
C LEU A 12 -22.61 9.54 -22.78
N ILE A 13 -22.56 9.72 -21.46
CA ILE A 13 -22.51 11.06 -20.84
C ILE A 13 -21.25 11.81 -21.27
N LEU A 14 -20.09 11.15 -21.25
CA LEU A 14 -18.82 11.80 -21.59
C LEU A 14 -18.66 12.07 -23.09
N ALA A 15 -19.30 11.27 -23.95
CA ALA A 15 -19.26 11.46 -25.40
C ALA A 15 -19.99 12.74 -25.85
N GLU A 16 -20.95 13.23 -25.05
CA GLU A 16 -21.67 14.49 -25.28
C GLU A 16 -20.85 15.74 -24.88
N ILE A 17 -19.72 15.56 -24.20
CA ILE A 17 -18.83 16.66 -23.79
C ILE A 17 -17.60 16.64 -24.68
N GLU A 18 -17.46 17.64 -25.56
CA GLU A 18 -16.43 17.67 -26.61
C GLU A 18 -15.01 17.42 -26.08
N THR A 19 -14.65 18.02 -24.95
CA THR A 19 -13.33 17.86 -24.31
C THR A 19 -13.10 16.48 -23.69
N LEU A 20 -14.15 15.73 -23.36
CA LEU A 20 -14.08 14.42 -22.70
C LEU A 20 -14.39 13.25 -23.64
N LYS A 21 -14.95 13.54 -24.82
CA LYS A 21 -15.23 12.53 -25.85
C LYS A 21 -14.03 11.63 -26.19
N PRO A 22 -12.76 12.11 -26.25
CA PRO A 22 -11.63 11.23 -26.54
C PRO A 22 -11.38 10.15 -25.46
N ILE A 23 -11.82 10.37 -24.22
CA ILE A 23 -11.60 9.43 -23.10
C ILE A 23 -12.85 8.60 -22.76
N SER A 24 -14.00 8.87 -23.36
CA SER A 24 -15.27 8.19 -23.05
C SER A 24 -15.16 6.66 -23.22
N ARG A 25 -14.45 6.22 -24.26
CA ARG A 25 -14.19 4.79 -24.51
C ARG A 25 -13.38 4.14 -23.39
N LEU A 26 -12.44 4.87 -22.77
CA LEU A 26 -11.66 4.36 -21.64
C LEU A 26 -12.57 4.09 -20.44
N VAL A 27 -13.54 4.99 -20.19
CA VAL A 27 -14.56 4.83 -19.15
C VAL A 27 -15.49 3.66 -19.46
N ARG A 28 -15.78 3.35 -20.73
CA ARG A 28 -16.52 2.13 -21.05
C ARG A 28 -15.74 0.87 -20.66
N CYS A 29 -14.45 0.84 -20.98
CA CYS A 29 -13.63 -0.37 -20.91
C CYS A 29 -12.99 -0.63 -19.53
N HIS A 30 -13.14 0.25 -18.53
CA HIS A 30 -12.39 0.13 -17.27
C HIS A 30 -12.76 -1.08 -16.38
N HIS A 31 -13.87 -1.79 -16.65
CA HIS A 31 -14.23 -3.06 -15.99
C HIS A 31 -13.88 -4.29 -16.83
N GLU A 32 -13.27 -4.10 -18.00
CA GLU A 32 -12.74 -5.21 -18.80
C GLU A 32 -11.56 -5.88 -18.08
N GLN A 33 -11.37 -7.16 -18.38
CA GLN A 33 -10.35 -8.00 -17.75
C GLN A 33 -9.61 -8.74 -18.84
N ILE A 34 -8.29 -8.91 -18.70
CA ILE A 34 -7.47 -9.47 -19.78
C ILE A 34 -7.88 -10.90 -20.18
N ASN A 35 -8.56 -11.65 -19.31
CA ASN A 35 -9.15 -12.96 -19.59
C ASN A 35 -10.52 -12.91 -20.32
N GLY A 36 -11.08 -11.73 -20.59
CA GLY A 36 -12.38 -11.56 -21.26
C GLY A 36 -13.59 -11.86 -20.38
N LYS A 37 -13.42 -12.02 -19.07
CA LYS A 37 -14.52 -12.19 -18.11
C LYS A 37 -15.02 -10.86 -17.55
N GLY A 38 -14.50 -9.75 -18.10
CA GLY A 38 -14.93 -8.39 -17.81
C GLY A 38 -16.29 -8.06 -18.42
N PHE A 39 -16.62 -6.77 -18.41
CA PHE A 39 -17.83 -6.21 -19.00
C PHE A 39 -17.56 -4.73 -19.34
N PRO A 40 -18.35 -4.10 -20.22
CA PRO A 40 -19.57 -4.59 -20.87
C PRO A 40 -19.38 -5.45 -22.13
N ASP A 41 -18.23 -5.35 -22.80
CA ASP A 41 -18.00 -5.89 -24.14
C ASP A 41 -17.26 -7.24 -24.11
N GLY A 42 -16.60 -7.60 -22.99
CA GLY A 42 -15.91 -8.89 -22.84
C GLY A 42 -14.57 -8.95 -23.57
N LEU A 43 -13.92 -7.80 -23.74
CA LEU A 43 -12.64 -7.63 -24.44
C LEU A 43 -11.51 -8.39 -23.73
N LYS A 44 -10.53 -8.88 -24.49
CA LYS A 44 -9.38 -9.67 -23.99
C LYS A 44 -8.06 -9.02 -24.32
N GLY A 45 -7.10 -9.15 -23.41
CA GLY A 45 -5.72 -8.68 -23.60
C GLY A 45 -5.64 -7.29 -24.22
N ASP A 46 -5.01 -7.21 -25.39
CA ASP A 46 -4.76 -5.96 -26.12
C ASP A 46 -5.99 -5.35 -26.82
N GLU A 47 -7.13 -6.04 -26.84
CA GLU A 47 -8.40 -5.43 -27.26
C GLU A 47 -8.85 -4.35 -26.27
N ILE A 48 -8.36 -4.41 -25.03
CA ILE A 48 -8.62 -3.41 -23.99
C ILE A 48 -7.60 -2.27 -24.15
N PRO A 49 -8.05 -1.01 -24.33
CA PRO A 49 -7.14 0.12 -24.38
C PRO A 49 -6.18 0.15 -23.18
N LEU A 50 -4.90 0.42 -23.40
CA LEU A 50 -3.87 0.40 -22.35
C LEU A 50 -4.28 1.25 -21.14
N LEU A 51 -4.77 2.47 -21.37
CA LEU A 51 -5.21 3.35 -20.29
C LEU A 51 -6.40 2.77 -19.51
N ALA A 52 -7.31 2.05 -20.16
CA ALA A 52 -8.41 1.38 -19.47
C ALA A 52 -7.91 0.20 -18.61
N ARG A 53 -6.88 -0.54 -19.07
CA ARG A 53 -6.22 -1.59 -18.25
C ARG A 53 -5.57 -1.00 -17.01
N ILE A 54 -4.88 0.13 -17.13
CA ILE A 54 -4.27 0.85 -16.01
C ILE A 54 -5.33 1.30 -15.00
N VAL A 55 -6.39 1.98 -15.48
CA VAL A 55 -7.50 2.44 -14.62
C VAL A 55 -8.21 1.27 -13.94
N GLY A 56 -8.45 0.18 -14.67
CA GLY A 56 -9.06 -1.03 -14.13
C GLY A 56 -8.22 -1.67 -13.03
N ALA A 57 -6.90 -1.77 -13.24
CA ALA A 57 -5.97 -2.27 -12.22
C ALA A 57 -5.96 -1.38 -10.96
N ALA A 58 -5.91 -0.05 -11.13
CA ALA A 58 -5.99 0.90 -10.03
C ALA A 58 -7.33 0.80 -9.27
N SER A 59 -8.46 0.65 -9.97
CA SER A 59 -9.80 0.47 -9.38
C SER A 59 -9.90 -0.84 -8.58
N ILE A 60 -9.27 -1.92 -9.06
CA ILE A 60 -9.19 -3.18 -8.33
C ILE A 60 -8.36 -3.00 -7.05
N TYR A 61 -7.22 -2.34 -7.13
CA TYR A 61 -6.38 -2.04 -5.97
C TYR A 61 -7.12 -1.22 -4.92
N ASP A 62 -7.76 -0.11 -5.34
CA ASP A 62 -8.60 0.73 -4.48
C ASP A 62 -9.73 -0.07 -3.81
N SER A 63 -10.37 -0.96 -4.58
CA SER A 63 -11.42 -1.83 -4.05
C SER A 63 -10.90 -2.83 -3.02
N LEU A 64 -9.69 -3.38 -3.19
CA LEU A 64 -9.06 -4.25 -2.19
C LEU A 64 -8.86 -3.51 -0.87
N GLN A 65 -8.32 -2.29 -0.93
CA GLN A 65 -8.02 -1.48 0.25
C GLN A 65 -9.28 -0.93 0.92
N HIS A 66 -10.12 -0.20 0.18
CA HIS A 66 -11.20 0.60 0.77
C HIS A 66 -12.54 -0.13 0.86
N LYS A 67 -12.89 -0.92 -0.16
CA LYS A 67 -14.20 -1.62 -0.20
C LYS A 67 -14.15 -2.95 0.52
N ARG A 68 -13.09 -3.74 0.27
CA ARG A 68 -12.90 -5.07 0.86
C ARG A 68 -12.11 -5.02 2.18
N LYS A 69 -11.51 -3.87 2.53
CA LYS A 69 -10.81 -3.63 3.79
C LYS A 69 -9.65 -4.58 4.05
N PHE A 70 -8.91 -4.96 3.00
CA PHE A 70 -7.63 -5.66 3.19
C PHE A 70 -6.60 -4.69 3.77
N SER A 71 -5.78 -5.16 4.73
CA SER A 71 -4.61 -4.41 5.17
C SER A 71 -3.57 -4.36 4.04
N LEU A 72 -2.69 -3.36 4.07
CA LEU A 72 -1.62 -3.24 3.07
C LEU A 72 -0.73 -4.50 3.02
N GLU A 73 -0.54 -5.20 4.14
CA GLU A 73 0.21 -6.46 4.20
C GLU A 73 -0.49 -7.63 3.52
N ALA A 74 -1.83 -7.63 3.47
CA ALA A 74 -2.63 -8.69 2.88
C ALA A 74 -2.90 -8.48 1.38
N ILE A 75 -2.80 -7.23 0.89
CA ILE A 75 -3.04 -6.90 -0.52
C ILE A 75 -2.13 -7.66 -1.51
N PRO A 76 -0.81 -7.85 -1.25
CA PRO A 76 0.07 -8.58 -2.16
C PRO A 76 -0.44 -9.98 -2.52
N GLU A 77 -0.94 -10.74 -1.55
CA GLU A 77 -1.51 -12.07 -1.80
C GLU A 77 -2.71 -11.99 -2.74
N GLN A 78 -3.59 -11.01 -2.53
CA GLN A 78 -4.75 -10.80 -3.40
C GLN A 78 -4.35 -10.40 -4.83
N LEU A 79 -3.33 -9.55 -4.99
CA LEU A 79 -2.82 -9.15 -6.31
C LEU A 79 -2.21 -10.33 -7.06
N MET A 80 -1.50 -11.21 -6.36
CA MET A 80 -0.91 -12.42 -6.97
C MET A 80 -1.96 -13.37 -7.53
N LEU A 81 -3.14 -13.48 -6.89
CA LEU A 81 -4.27 -14.28 -7.41
C LEU A 81 -4.86 -13.72 -8.71
N LEU A 82 -4.63 -12.44 -9.01
CA LEU A 82 -5.16 -11.75 -10.18
C LEU A 82 -4.15 -11.69 -11.34
N LYS A 83 -2.87 -11.91 -11.04
CA LYS A 83 -1.74 -11.77 -11.96
C LYS A 83 -1.83 -12.74 -13.14
N GLY A 84 -1.79 -12.19 -14.35
CA GLY A 84 -1.91 -12.97 -15.60
C GLY A 84 -3.30 -13.54 -15.87
N TYR A 85 -4.28 -13.31 -14.97
CA TYR A 85 -5.65 -13.76 -15.14
C TYR A 85 -6.62 -12.59 -15.32
N ARG A 86 -6.70 -11.66 -14.37
CA ARG A 86 -7.55 -10.46 -14.49
C ARG A 86 -6.77 -9.20 -14.83
N ILE A 87 -5.50 -9.16 -14.41
CA ILE A 87 -4.59 -8.02 -14.56
C ILE A 87 -3.29 -8.52 -15.16
N GLU A 88 -2.66 -7.69 -16.00
CA GLU A 88 -1.34 -8.00 -16.55
C GLU A 88 -0.26 -8.17 -15.49
N PRO A 89 0.71 -9.08 -15.71
CA PRO A 89 1.84 -9.24 -14.80
C PRO A 89 2.55 -7.93 -14.49
N GLN A 90 2.82 -7.10 -15.50
CA GLN A 90 3.55 -5.85 -15.33
C GLN A 90 2.78 -4.84 -14.44
N LEU A 91 1.47 -4.71 -14.63
CA LEU A 91 0.64 -3.83 -13.80
C LEU A 91 0.55 -4.35 -12.35
N VAL A 92 0.53 -5.67 -12.14
CA VAL A 92 0.60 -6.23 -10.78
C VAL A 92 1.91 -5.88 -10.10
N GLU A 93 3.05 -6.01 -10.77
CA GLU A 93 4.35 -5.62 -10.20
C GLU A 93 4.38 -4.13 -9.80
N MET A 94 3.83 -3.25 -10.63
CA MET A 94 3.73 -1.82 -10.30
C MET A 94 2.85 -1.57 -9.08
N LEU A 95 1.71 -2.27 -8.96
CA LEU A 95 0.83 -2.15 -7.80
C LEU A 95 1.48 -2.69 -6.52
N LEU A 96 2.28 -3.77 -6.61
CA LEU A 96 3.04 -4.30 -5.48
C LEU A 96 4.06 -3.29 -4.97
N GLU A 97 4.76 -2.59 -5.87
CA GLU A 97 5.70 -1.53 -5.50
C GLU A 97 4.99 -0.33 -4.87
N ILE A 98 3.86 0.12 -5.44
CA ILE A 98 3.04 1.19 -4.83
C ILE A 98 2.59 0.80 -3.43
N ASN A 99 2.10 -0.44 -3.26
CA ASN A 99 1.67 -0.96 -1.96
C ASN A 99 2.81 -0.97 -0.95
N ARG A 100 4.01 -1.39 -1.37
CA ARG A 100 5.21 -1.37 -0.53
C ARG A 100 5.54 0.05 -0.08
N GLN A 101 5.48 1.03 -0.98
CA GLN A 101 5.73 2.43 -0.66
C GLN A 101 4.70 2.97 0.33
N GLN A 102 3.42 2.60 0.19
CA GLN A 102 2.38 2.96 1.16
C GLN A 102 2.64 2.37 2.55
N ILE A 103 3.07 1.09 2.64
CA ILE A 103 3.44 0.49 3.93
C ILE A 103 4.55 1.29 4.61
N ILE A 104 5.57 1.69 3.84
CA ILE A 104 6.68 2.50 4.36
C ILE A 104 6.17 3.88 4.81
N GLN A 105 5.32 4.52 4.02
CA GLN A 105 4.74 5.82 4.36
C GLN A 105 3.87 5.75 5.62
N GLU A 106 3.01 4.74 5.76
CA GLU A 106 2.20 4.54 6.97
C GLU A 106 3.11 4.35 8.19
N LYS A 107 4.13 3.49 8.11
CA LYS A 107 5.11 3.31 9.20
C LYS A 107 5.80 4.62 9.58
N ASN A 108 6.23 5.41 8.61
CA ASN A 108 6.90 6.70 8.83
C ASN A 108 5.94 7.79 9.35
N ALA A 109 4.64 7.71 9.01
CA ALA A 109 3.62 8.61 9.52
C ALA A 109 3.35 8.36 11.00
N PHE A 110 3.40 7.10 11.45
CA PHE A 110 3.14 6.73 12.85
C PHE A 110 4.38 6.68 13.73
N SER A 111 5.58 6.80 13.17
CA SER A 111 6.83 6.76 13.92
C SER A 111 7.73 7.95 13.66
N ILE A 112 8.67 8.17 14.57
CA ILE A 112 9.80 9.09 14.43
C ILE A 112 11.07 8.35 14.84
N GLU A 113 12.14 8.58 14.10
CA GLU A 113 13.46 8.17 14.56
C GLU A 113 14.04 9.23 15.48
N LEU A 114 14.42 8.79 16.67
CA LEU A 114 15.10 9.60 17.67
C LEU A 114 16.48 8.99 17.97
N SER A 115 17.43 9.82 18.34
CA SER A 115 18.65 9.32 18.97
C SER A 115 18.33 8.77 20.36
N ILE A 116 19.17 7.88 20.89
CA ILE A 116 18.96 7.29 22.21
C ILE A 116 18.96 8.35 23.33
N GLU A 117 19.64 9.47 23.11
CA GLU A 117 19.68 10.62 24.03
C GLU A 117 18.34 11.38 24.09
N GLU A 118 17.59 11.40 22.99
CA GLU A 118 16.30 12.10 22.86
C GLU A 118 15.12 11.31 23.45
N LEU A 119 15.34 10.06 23.85
CA LEU A 119 14.30 9.19 24.40
C LEU A 119 13.79 9.68 25.75
N LYS A 120 12.46 9.61 25.90
CA LYS A 120 11.75 9.99 27.13
C LYS A 120 10.94 8.81 27.64
N GLU A 121 10.81 8.75 28.96
CA GLU A 121 9.95 7.79 29.62
C GLU A 121 8.51 7.91 29.12
N GLY A 122 7.85 6.76 28.93
CA GLY A 122 6.50 6.67 28.37
C GLY A 122 6.44 6.53 26.85
N MET A 123 7.51 6.85 26.11
CA MET A 123 7.59 6.55 24.67
C MET A 123 7.46 5.04 24.40
N VAL A 124 7.00 4.67 23.20
CA VAL A 124 6.79 3.26 22.82
C VAL A 124 7.57 2.97 21.55
N LEU A 125 8.34 1.89 21.52
CA LEU A 125 9.12 1.48 20.35
C LEU A 125 8.21 1.09 19.18
N ALA A 126 8.47 1.66 18.01
CA ALA A 126 7.79 1.32 16.77
C ALA A 126 8.43 0.13 16.04
N ASP A 127 9.66 -0.24 16.40
CA ASP A 127 10.36 -1.41 15.87
C ASP A 127 11.19 -2.13 16.95
N HIS A 128 11.66 -3.34 16.63
CA HIS A 128 12.55 -4.14 17.47
C HIS A 128 13.96 -3.54 17.50
N ILE A 129 14.58 -3.50 18.68
CA ILE A 129 16.00 -3.18 18.81
C ILE A 129 16.77 -4.50 18.87
N ARG A 130 17.73 -4.66 17.97
CA ARG A 130 18.59 -5.85 17.88
C ARG A 130 20.06 -5.44 17.95
N ARG A 131 20.88 -6.38 18.41
CA ARG A 131 22.34 -6.29 18.31
C ARG A 131 22.81 -6.62 16.88
N PRO A 132 24.05 -6.27 16.50
CA PRO A 132 24.62 -6.66 15.20
C PRO A 132 24.59 -8.17 14.91
N ASN A 133 24.62 -9.01 15.95
CA ASN A 133 24.52 -10.46 15.82
C ASN A 133 23.07 -10.98 15.73
N GLY A 134 22.08 -10.09 15.62
CA GLY A 134 20.65 -10.43 15.49
C GLY A 134 19.90 -10.68 16.79
N ALA A 135 20.60 -10.72 17.94
CA ALA A 135 19.97 -10.93 19.25
C ALA A 135 19.03 -9.77 19.60
N LEU A 136 17.79 -10.10 19.99
CA LEU A 136 16.78 -9.13 20.38
C LEU A 136 17.14 -8.49 21.72
N VAL A 137 17.13 -7.16 21.78
CA VAL A 137 17.34 -6.37 23.00
C VAL A 137 16.00 -5.94 23.57
N LEU A 138 15.16 -5.31 22.74
CA LEU A 138 13.79 -4.93 23.09
C LEU A 138 12.87 -5.21 21.91
N SER A 139 11.64 -5.64 22.18
CA SER A 139 10.64 -5.85 21.14
C SER A 139 9.97 -4.55 20.74
N LYS A 140 9.46 -4.50 19.50
CA LYS A 140 8.41 -3.56 19.11
C LYS A 140 7.30 -3.52 20.17
N ASP A 141 6.64 -2.37 20.30
CA ASP A 141 5.56 -2.07 21.25
C ASP A 141 5.99 -2.04 22.72
N THR A 142 7.31 -2.12 23.00
CA THR A 142 7.83 -1.92 24.36
C THR A 142 7.68 -0.47 24.77
N ARG A 143 7.01 -0.23 25.91
CA ARG A 143 6.99 1.08 26.57
C ARG A 143 8.31 1.32 27.30
N LEU A 144 8.94 2.45 27.04
CA LEU A 144 10.21 2.84 27.62
C LEU A 144 10.02 3.38 29.05
N SER A 145 10.74 2.80 29.99
CA SER A 145 10.89 3.29 31.37
C SER A 145 12.27 3.93 31.53
N ALA A 146 12.48 4.66 32.63
CA ALA A 146 13.81 5.18 32.95
C ALA A 146 14.90 4.08 32.95
N PHE A 147 14.56 2.88 33.43
CA PHE A 147 15.48 1.73 33.45
C PHE A 147 15.83 1.22 32.04
N THR A 148 14.84 1.07 31.16
CA THR A 148 15.11 0.58 29.80
C THR A 148 15.87 1.60 28.99
N ILE A 149 15.58 2.90 29.13
CA ILE A 149 16.34 3.98 28.47
C ILE A 149 17.80 3.98 28.94
N ALA A 150 18.05 3.87 30.24
CA ALA A 150 19.41 3.77 30.77
C ALA A 150 20.15 2.53 30.24
N THR A 151 19.43 1.42 30.03
CA THR A 151 19.99 0.20 29.45
C THR A 151 20.35 0.38 27.98
N LEU A 152 19.49 1.03 27.19
CA LEU A 152 19.78 1.36 25.80
C LEU A 152 20.99 2.28 25.66
N LYS A 153 21.11 3.31 26.52
CA LYS A 153 22.29 4.20 26.56
C LYS A 153 23.58 3.41 26.76
N ARG A 154 23.63 2.53 27.77
CA ARG A 154 24.80 1.68 28.02
C ARG A 154 25.13 0.77 26.84
N PHE A 155 24.14 0.25 26.12
CA PHE A 155 24.39 -0.55 24.92
C PHE A 155 24.88 0.29 23.74
N ALA A 156 24.38 1.52 23.59
CA ALA A 156 24.84 2.45 22.57
C ALA A 156 26.29 2.88 22.78
N ASP A 157 26.66 3.18 24.04
CA ASP A 157 28.02 3.60 24.43
C ASP A 157 29.10 2.56 24.05
N ILE A 158 28.74 1.28 24.07
CA ILE A 158 29.63 0.17 23.69
C ILE A 158 29.43 -0.30 22.23
N ALA A 159 28.70 0.47 21.42
CA ALA A 159 28.35 0.13 20.03
C ALA A 159 27.68 -1.26 19.88
N ALA A 160 26.96 -1.72 20.91
CA ALA A 160 26.26 -3.00 20.88
C ALA A 160 24.89 -2.93 20.18
N ILE A 161 24.39 -1.72 19.91
CA ILE A 161 23.17 -1.41 19.14
C ILE A 161 23.39 -0.12 18.34
N GLU A 162 22.51 0.16 17.38
CA GLU A 162 22.49 1.44 16.65
C GLU A 162 22.07 2.59 17.56
N ASN A 163 22.58 3.81 17.31
CA ASN A 163 22.28 4.98 18.13
C ASN A 163 20.94 5.67 17.80
N ARG A 164 20.20 5.16 16.81
CA ARG A 164 18.88 5.66 16.43
C ARG A 164 17.86 4.57 16.66
N VAL A 165 16.71 4.96 17.19
CA VAL A 165 15.60 4.04 17.43
C VAL A 165 14.29 4.68 16.94
N SER A 166 13.41 3.83 16.40
CA SER A 166 12.09 4.26 15.98
C SER A 166 11.09 4.16 17.13
N VAL A 167 10.42 5.26 17.46
CA VAL A 167 9.33 5.31 18.46
C VAL A 167 8.04 5.79 17.81
N TYR A 168 6.90 5.32 18.31
CA TYR A 168 5.62 5.84 17.84
C TYR A 168 5.49 7.34 18.15
N ARG A 169 4.97 8.10 17.19
CA ARG A 169 4.58 9.48 17.41
C ARG A 169 3.53 9.52 18.51
N THR A 170 3.84 10.21 19.60
CA THR A 170 2.84 10.55 20.60
C THR A 170 1.95 11.62 19.98
N LEU A 171 0.68 11.31 19.77
CA LEU A 171 -0.30 12.31 19.37
C LEU A 171 -0.41 13.34 20.52
N PRO A 172 -0.36 14.65 20.22
CA PRO A 172 -0.50 15.71 21.23
C PRO A 172 -1.84 15.66 21.95
#